data_AF-A0A2E0Z520-F1
#
_entry.id   AF-A0A2E0Z520-F1
#
_cell.length_a   1.000
_cell.length_b   1.000
_cell.length_c   1.000
_cell.angle_alpha   90.00
_cell.angle_beta   90.00
_cell.angle_gamma   90.00
#
_symmetry.space_group_name_H-M   'P 1'
#
loop_
_entity.id
_entity.type
_entity.pdbx_description
1 polymer ?
#
loop_
_entity_poly.entity_id
_entity_poly.type
_entity_poly.pdbx_seq_one_letter_code
_entity_poly.pdbx_strand_id
1 'polypeptide(L)' 'MNDSTGKHSQYEIEIEGHLDDRWQAWFEDFTISRTVDGRTVLTGPIRDQAALHGVLKKINNLGLTLISVNPVIP' A
#
# COMPACT_ATOMS: atom_id res chain seq x y z
N MET A 1 -23.04 0.58 -21.63
CA MET A 1 -22.35 -0.33 -20.69
C MET A 1 -21.56 0.57 -19.75
N ASN A 2 -22.20 1.00 -18.65
CA ASN A 2 -21.56 1.82 -17.63
C ASN A 2 -21.03 0.88 -16.56
N ASP A 3 -19.75 0.51 -16.67
CA ASP A 3 -19.09 -0.14 -15.55
C ASP A 3 -18.99 0.85 -14.40
N SER A 4 -19.63 0.47 -13.31
CA SER A 4 -19.63 1.17 -12.04
C SER A 4 -18.24 1.03 -11.44
N THR A 5 -17.33 1.95 -11.76
CA THR A 5 -16.10 2.13 -11.00
C THR A 5 -16.50 2.56 -9.60
N GLY A 6 -16.66 1.58 -8.70
CA GLY A 6 -16.62 1.86 -7.27
C GLY A 6 -15.41 2.75 -7.04
N LYS A 7 -15.59 3.88 -6.34
CA LYS A 7 -14.51 4.83 -6.05
C LYS A 7 -13.41 4.08 -5.30
N HIS A 8 -12.50 3.45 -6.02
CA HIS A 8 -11.29 2.88 -5.45
C HIS A 8 -10.44 4.08 -5.09
N SER A 9 -10.44 4.44 -3.81
CA SER A 9 -9.54 5.46 -3.31
C SER A 9 -8.13 4.90 -3.46
N GLN A 10 -7.31 5.58 -4.25
CA GLN A 10 -5.91 5.24 -4.36
C GLN A 10 -5.22 5.70 -3.08
N TYR A 11 -4.34 4.86 -2.54
CA TYR A 11 -3.55 5.19 -1.35
C TYR A 11 -2.08 5.06 -1.64
N GLU A 12 -1.34 5.94 -0.98
CA GLU A 12 0.10 5.86 -0.82
C GLU A 12 0.40 5.51 0.63
N ILE A 13 1.16 4.44 0.83
CA ILE A 13 1.54 3.94 2.13
C ILE A 13 3.06 3.86 2.18
N GLU A 14 3.67 4.63 3.07
CA GLU A 14 5.11 4.66 3.24
C GLU A 14 5.48 3.84 4.47
N ILE A 15 6.50 3.00 4.31
CA ILE A 15 7.06 2.15 5.37
C ILE A 15 8.57 2.31 5.46
N GLU A 16 9.09 2.16 6.67
CA GLU A 16 10.52 2.19 6.95
C GLU A 16 11.19 0.91 6.47
N GLY A 17 12.38 1.05 5.89
CA GLY A 17 13.14 -0.07 5.36
C GLY A 17 12.70 -0.49 3.97
N HIS A 18 13.41 -1.48 3.43
CA HIS A 18 13.08 -2.10 2.16
C HIS A 18 12.20 -3.32 2.38
N LEU A 19 11.02 -3.31 1.75
CA LEU A 19 10.18 -4.49 1.68
C LEU A 19 10.91 -5.57 0.86
N ASP A 20 11.21 -6.68 1.52
CA ASP A 20 11.88 -7.85 0.92
C ASP A 20 11.06 -8.42 -0.26
N ASP A 21 11.74 -8.87 -1.31
CA ASP A 21 11.11 -9.26 -2.58
C ASP A 21 10.08 -10.38 -2.41
N ARG A 22 10.29 -11.25 -1.41
CA ARG A 22 9.36 -12.34 -1.06
C ARG A 22 7.96 -11.87 -0.67
N TRP A 23 7.80 -10.62 -0.23
CA TRP A 23 6.52 -10.07 0.19
C TRP A 23 5.82 -9.27 -0.91
N GLN A 24 6.47 -9.02 -2.05
CA GLN A 24 5.86 -8.27 -3.16
C GLN A 24 4.58 -8.94 -3.66
N ALA A 25 4.55 -10.27 -3.70
CA ALA A 25 3.37 -11.04 -4.09
C ALA A 25 2.15 -10.81 -3.17
N TRP A 26 2.35 -10.34 -1.93
CA TRP A 26 1.23 -10.05 -1.01
C TRP A 26 0.60 -8.68 -1.24
N PHE A 27 1.25 -7.84 -2.04
CA PHE A 27 0.85 -6.49 -2.42
C PHE A 27 0.75 -6.38 -3.95
N GLU A 28 0.29 -7.42 -4.64
CA GLU A 28 0.20 -7.47 -6.11
C GLU A 28 -0.63 -6.32 -6.72
N ASP A 29 -1.63 -5.82 -5.97
CA ASP A 29 -2.44 -4.67 -6.36
C ASP A 29 -1.73 -3.32 -6.13
N PHE A 30 -0.55 -3.32 -5.50
CA PHE A 30 0.24 -2.12 -5.22
C PHE A 30 1.51 -2.06 -6.07
N THR A 31 1.78 -0.88 -6.59
CA THR A 31 3.09 -0.51 -7.09
C THR A 31 4.03 -0.30 -5.91
N ILE A 32 5.18 -0.98 -5.92
CA ILE A 32 6.18 -0.92 -4.87
C ILE A 32 7.37 -0.12 -5.38
N SER A 33 7.63 1.02 -4.76
CA SER A 33 8.76 1.91 -5.07
C SER A 33 9.71 1.98 -3.89
N ARG A 34 10.99 1.68 -4.11
CA ARG A 34 12.03 1.86 -3.10
C ARG A 34 12.67 3.23 -3.25
N THR A 35 12.74 3.98 -2.16
CA THR A 35 13.38 5.30 -2.16
C THR A 35 14.87 5.17 -1.85
N VAL A 36 15.65 6.15 -2.30
CA VAL A 36 17.09 6.22 -2.03
C VAL A 36 17.41 6.34 -0.53
N ASP A 37 16.45 6.84 0.25
CA ASP A 37 16.55 7.00 1.70
C ASP A 37 16.29 5.70 2.48
N GLY A 38 16.14 4.57 1.79
CA GLY A 38 15.95 3.27 2.42
C GLY A 38 14.50 2.98 2.81
N ARG A 39 13.52 3.67 2.22
CA ARG A 39 12.08 3.47 2.51
C ARG A 39 11.39 2.75 1.37
N THR A 40 10.20 2.23 1.65
CA THR A 40 9.34 1.64 0.63
C THR A 40 8.01 2.39 0.58
N VAL A 41 7.60 2.76 -0.63
CA VAL A 41 6.32 3.37 -0.92
C VAL A 41 5.45 2.36 -1.66
N LEU A 42 4.28 2.07 -1.10
CA LEU A 42 3.27 1.20 -1.68
C LEU A 42 2.14 2.10 -2.20
N THR A 43 1.89 2.07 -3.51
CA THR A 43 0.83 2.88 -4.13
C THR A 43 -0.15 1.98 -4.87
N GLY A 44 -1.43 2.00 -4.48
CA GLY A 44 -2.42 1.11 -5.09
C GLY A 44 -3.87 1.47 -4.76
N PRO A 45 -4.83 0.93 -5.52
CA PRO A 45 -6.25 1.08 -5.24
C PRO A 45 -6.64 0.29 -3.98
N ILE A 46 -7.41 0.94 -3.11
CA ILE A 46 -8.06 0.29 -1.97
C ILE A 46 -9.56 0.25 -2.22
N ARG A 47 -10.16 -0.94 -2.08
CA ARG A 47 -11.60 -1.16 -2.29
C ARG A 47 -12.45 -0.56 -1.17
N ASP A 48 -12.01 -0.72 0.08
CA ASP A 48 -12.71 -0.22 1.27
C ASP A 48 -11.76 -0.09 2.48
N GLN A 49 -12.27 0.45 3.59
CA GLN A 49 -11.50 0.62 4.81
C GLN A 49 -11.03 -0.72 5.43
N ALA A 50 -11.76 -1.83 5.26
CA ALA A 50 -11.33 -3.12 5.77
C ALA A 50 -10.10 -3.65 5.01
N ALA A 51 -10.05 -3.44 3.68
CA ALA A 51 -8.88 -3.73 2.86
C ALA A 51 -7.67 -2.88 3.29
N LEU A 52 -7.86 -1.57 3.54
CA LEU A 52 -6.81 -0.70 4.07
C LEU A 52 -6.26 -1.23 5.41
N HIS A 53 -7.15 -1.51 6.37
CA HIS A 53 -6.76 -2.07 7.67
C HIS A 53 -6.06 -3.43 7.52
N GLY A 54 -6.45 -4.26 6.57
CA GLY A 54 -5.77 -5.51 6.24
C GLY A 54 -4.32 -5.29 5.81
N VAL A 55 -4.07 -4.30 4.94
CA VAL A 55 -2.72 -3.91 4.51
C VAL A 55 -1.88 -3.41 5.68
N LEU A 56 -2.43 -2.51 6.52
CA LEU A 56 -1.71 -1.99 7.70
C LEU A 56 -1.37 -3.09 8.71
N LYS A 57 -2.30 -4.04 8.91
CA LYS A 57 -2.05 -5.19 9.78
C LYS A 57 -0.93 -6.09 9.24
N LYS A 58 -0.87 -6.29 7.91
CA LYS A 58 0.24 -7.05 7.29
C LYS A 58 1.58 -6.36 7.54
N ILE A 59 1.67 -5.05 7.32
CA ILE A 59 2.87 -4.25 7.60
C ILE A 59 3.32 -4.44 9.06
N ASN A 60 2.39 -4.32 10.01
CA ASN A 60 2.68 -4.54 11.43
C ASN A 60 3.12 -5.99 11.75
N ASN A 61 2.50 -6.99 11.12
CA ASN A 61 2.86 -8.40 11.31
C ASN A 61 4.26 -8.73 10.77
N LEU A 62 4.73 -7.99 9.76
CA LEU A 62 6.09 -8.10 9.22
C LEU A 62 7.13 -7.37 10.08
N GLY A 63 6.70 -6.67 11.14
CA GLY A 63 7.57 -5.85 11.99
C GLY A 63 8.09 -4.59 11.29
N LEU A 64 7.41 -4.16 10.22
CA LEU A 64 7.78 -2.97 9.47
C LEU A 64 7.14 -1.73 10.10
N THR A 65 7.90 -0.65 10.22
CA THR A 65 7.40 0.62 10.74
C THR A 65 6.58 1.33 9.68
N LEU A 66 5.32 1.62 9.98
CA LEU A 66 4.49 2.48 9.14
C LEU A 66 4.90 3.95 9.33
N ILE A 67 5.24 4.64 8.24
CA ILE A 67 5.63 6.05 8.25
C ILE A 67 4.41 6.92 7.97
N SER A 68 3.69 6.65 6.87
CA SER A 68 2.55 7.48 6.46
C SER A 68 1.51 6.68 5.67
N VAL A 69 0.26 7.16 5.69
CA VAL A 69 -0.86 6.64 4.91
C VAL A 69 -1.64 7.83 4.37
N ASN A 70 -1.58 8.04 3.07
CA ASN A 70 -2.20 9.20 2.42
C ASN A 70 -3.12 8.74 1.29
N PRO A 71 -4.37 9.24 1.23
CA PRO A 71 -5.18 9.08 0.03
C PRO A 71 -4.56 9.90 -1.10
N VAL A 72 -4.37 9.27 -2.25
CA VAL A 72 -3.98 9.94 -3.49
C VAL A 72 -5.25 10.42 -4.16
N ILE A 73 -5.48 11.73 -4.11
CA ILE A 73 -6.58 12.37 -4.83
C ILE A 73 -6.09 12.62 -6.26
N PRO A 74 -6.82 12.15 -7.30
CA PRO A 74 -6.48 12.47 -8.69
C PRO A 74 -6.63 13.96 -9.00
#